data_AF-A0A7I7YUC0-F1
#
_entry.id   AF-A0A7I7YUC0-F1
#
_cell.length_a   1.000
_cell.length_b   1.000
_cell.length_c   1.000
_cell.angle_alpha   90.00
_cell.angle_beta   90.00
_cell.angle_gamma   90.00
#
_symmetry.space_group_name_H-M   'P 1'
#
loop_
_entity.id
_entity.type
_entity.pdbx_description
1 polymer ?
#
loop_
_entity_poly.entity_id
_entity_poly.type
_entity_poly.pdbx_seq_one_letter_code
_entity_poly.pdbx_strand_id
1 'polypeptide(L)'
;MLKLECPQGHPVGRLLRDAPHQSVQYDPGAVVGPRRFWPDEQDQPRFTPRCRFCEKPVGEATTALQTKLNDVLADATATTASAMLSYV
;
A
#
# COMPACT_ATOMS: atom_id res chain seq x y z
N MET A 1 1.84 -10.03 -0.14
CA MET A 1 2.21 -8.65 0.30
C MET A 1 2.26 -7.74 -0.92
N LEU A 2 1.70 -6.53 -0.85
CA LEU A 2 1.73 -5.58 -1.96
C LEU A 2 2.74 -4.46 -1.68
N LYS A 3 3.80 -4.36 -2.48
CA LYS A 3 4.78 -3.27 -2.42
C LYS A 3 4.22 -2.04 -3.14
N LEU A 4 4.44 -0.85 -2.59
CA LEU A 4 4.01 0.41 -3.19
C LEU A 4 5.23 1.16 -3.72
N GLU A 5 5.17 1.55 -4.99
CA GLU A 5 6.27 2.19 -5.70
C GLU A 5 5.80 3.51 -6.33
N CYS A 6 6.66 4.52 -6.41
CA CYS A 6 6.32 5.76 -7.13
C CYS A 6 6.51 5.58 -8.65
N PRO A 7 6.12 6.56 -9.49
CA PRO A 7 6.30 6.49 -10.95
C PRO A 7 7.76 6.39 -11.42
N GLN A 8 8.73 6.57 -10.52
CA GLN A 8 10.16 6.44 -10.78
C GLN A 8 10.73 5.11 -10.23
N GLY A 9 9.89 4.20 -9.73
CA GLY A 9 10.31 2.93 -9.14
C GLY A 9 10.88 3.05 -7.72
N HIS A 10 10.70 4.18 -7.03
CA HIS A 10 11.15 4.29 -5.65
C HIS A 10 10.21 3.58 -4.68
N PRO A 11 10.72 2.89 -3.65
CA PRO A 11 9.90 2.24 -2.65
C PRO A 11 9.23 3.30 -1.74
N VAL A 12 7.89 3.29 -1.73
CA VAL A 12 7.05 4.20 -0.94
C VAL A 12 6.53 3.51 0.33
N GLY A 13 6.35 2.19 0.29
CA GLY A 13 5.92 1.39 1.42
C GLY A 13 5.42 0.02 0.99
N ARG A 14 4.72 -0.68 1.89
CA ARG A 14 4.13 -2.00 1.62
C ARG A 14 2.84 -2.20 2.41
N LEU A 15 1.91 -2.94 1.82
CA LEU A 15 0.68 -3.41 2.43
C LEU A 15 0.79 -4.88 2.78
N LEU A 16 0.53 -5.16 4.04
CA LEU A 16 0.54 -6.48 4.65
C LEU A 16 -0.91 -6.78 5.08
N ARG A 17 -1.39 -7.99 4.83
CA ARG A 17 -2.65 -8.45 5.42
C ARG A 17 -2.31 -9.48 6.48
N ASP A 18 -2.69 -9.21 7.71
CA ASP A 18 -2.50 -10.11 8.84
C ASP A 18 -3.78 -10.96 9.00
N ALA A 19 -3.67 -12.29 8.95
CA ALA A 19 -4.79 -13.21 9.11
C ALA A 19 -4.73 -13.79 10.53
N PRO A 20 -5.69 -13.43 11.42
CA PRO A 20 -7.08 -13.87 11.28
C PRO A 20 -8.17 -12.75 11.31
N HIS A 21 -7.82 -11.48 11.47
CA HIS A 21 -8.78 -10.40 11.77
C HIS A 21 -8.93 -9.31 10.68
N GLN A 22 -8.78 -9.67 9.39
CA GLN A 22 -9.00 -8.80 8.20
C GLN A 22 -8.23 -7.47 8.14
N SER A 23 -7.34 -7.18 9.09
CA SER A 23 -6.70 -5.87 9.17
C SER A 23 -5.55 -5.76 8.17
N VAL A 24 -5.66 -4.81 7.24
CA VAL A 24 -4.54 -4.41 6.36
C VAL A 24 -3.65 -3.46 7.15
N GLN A 25 -2.35 -3.75 7.18
CA GLN A 25 -1.32 -2.94 7.81
C GLN A 25 -0.50 -2.24 6.71
N TYR A 26 -0.34 -0.93 6.83
CA TYR A 26 0.61 -0.19 5.99
C TYR A 26 1.90 0.05 6.73
N ASP A 27 2.98 -0.41 6.11
CA ASP A 27 4.35 -0.23 6.57
C ASP A 27 5.06 0.71 5.58
N PRO A 28 5.35 1.97 5.98
CA PRO A 28 6.06 2.95 5.15
C PRO A 28 7.58 2.64 5.01
N GLY A 29 8.06 1.47 5.45
CA GLY A 29 9.40 0.95 5.22
C GLY A 29 10.52 1.61 6.03
N ALA A 30 10.30 2.80 6.60
CA ALA A 30 11.37 3.61 7.20
C ALA A 30 10.91 4.55 8.34
N VAL A 31 9.86 4.19 9.09
CA VAL A 31 9.49 4.90 10.33
C VAL A 31 9.36 3.88 11.44
N VAL A 32 10.23 3.98 12.43
CA VAL A 32 10.01 3.41 13.77
C VAL A 32 8.81 4.16 14.34
N GLY A 33 7.62 3.60 14.14
CA GLY A 33 6.35 4.16 14.60
C GLY A 33 5.31 3.03 14.61
N PRO A 34 4.35 3.06 15.54
CA PRO A 34 3.37 1.98 15.68
C PRO A 34 2.71 1.71 14.32
N ARG A 35 2.68 0.44 13.92
CA ARG A 35 2.07 0.00 12.66
C ARG A 35 0.67 0.59 12.59
N ARG A 36 0.43 1.47 11.60
CA ARG A 36 -0.87 2.13 11.47
C ARG A 36 -1.79 1.17 10.75
N PHE A 37 -2.97 0.94 11.33
CA PHE A 37 -4.06 0.28 10.65
C PHE A 37 -4.37 1.06 9.37
N TRP A 38 -4.45 0.36 8.25
CA TRP A 38 -4.89 0.95 7.00
C TRP A 38 -6.35 1.37 7.15
N PRO A 39 -6.70 2.64 6.92
CA PRO A 39 -8.08 3.09 7.02
C PRO A 39 -8.94 2.40 5.97
N ASP A 40 -10.19 2.12 6.34
CA ASP A 40 -11.18 1.57 5.43
C ASP A 40 -11.49 2.58 4.31
N GLU A 41 -11.98 2.11 3.16
CA GLU A 41 -12.31 3.00 2.04
C GLU A 41 -13.30 4.09 2.45
N GLN A 42 -14.24 3.73 3.33
CA GLN A 42 -15.27 4.62 3.91
C GLN A 42 -14.65 5.80 4.67
N ASP A 43 -13.52 5.60 5.33
CA ASP A 43 -12.81 6.62 6.11
C ASP A 43 -11.78 7.39 5.26
N GLN A 44 -11.13 6.71 4.32
CA GLN A 44 -10.11 7.31 3.45
C GLN A 44 -10.19 6.76 2.02
N PRO A 45 -10.92 7.44 1.11
CA PRO A 45 -11.11 6.96 -0.26
C PRO A 45 -9.86 7.08 -1.14
N ARG A 46 -8.91 7.95 -0.77
CA ARG A 46 -7.62 8.11 -1.46
C ARG A 46 -6.47 7.90 -0.49
N PHE A 47 -5.57 7.01 -0.84
CA PHE A 47 -4.32 6.81 -0.13
C PHE A 47 -3.24 7.68 -0.76
N THR A 48 -2.73 8.69 -0.04
CA THR A 48 -1.77 9.68 -0.58
C THR A 48 -0.46 9.76 0.23
N PRO A 49 0.39 8.72 0.20
CA PRO A 49 1.69 8.75 0.83
C PRO A 49 2.66 9.69 0.10
N ARG A 50 3.65 10.22 0.81
CA ARG A 50 4.70 11.04 0.20
C ARG A 50 5.90 10.16 -0.15
N CYS A 51 6.32 10.19 -1.42
CA CYS A 51 7.56 9.53 -1.82
C CYS A 51 8.75 10.29 -1.24
N ARG A 52 9.59 9.64 -0.43
CA ARG A 52 10.77 10.28 0.19
C ARG A 52 11.87 10.63 -0.80
N PHE A 53 11.97 9.91 -1.90
CA PHE A 53 13.01 10.10 -2.91
C PHE A 53 12.65 11.21 -3.89
N CYS A 54 11.39 11.29 -4.31
CA CYS A 54 10.91 12.36 -5.20
C CYS A 54 10.45 13.59 -4.42
N GLU A 55 10.29 13.47 -3.10
CA GLU A 55 9.65 14.43 -2.19
C GLU A 55 8.24 14.87 -2.61
N LYS A 56 7.62 14.11 -3.52
CA LYS A 56 6.31 14.39 -4.12
C LYS A 56 5.21 13.53 -3.49
N PRO A 57 3.99 14.06 -3.36
CA PRO A 57 2.84 13.23 -3.02
C PRO A 57 2.58 12.25 -4.17
N VAL A 58 2.41 10.99 -3.81
CA VAL A 58 1.92 9.96 -4.71
C VAL A 58 0.68 9.36 -4.09
N GLY A 59 -0.21 8.81 -4.90
CA GLY A 59 -1.43 8.27 -4.37
C GLY A 59 -2.23 7.49 -5.38
N GLU A 60 -3.13 6.70 -4.83
CA GLU A 60 -4.02 5.85 -5.59
C GLU A 60 -5.34 5.67 -4.84
N ALA A 61 -6.39 5.29 -5.55
CA ALA A 61 -7.66 4.91 -4.94
C ALA A 61 -7.46 3.75 -3.95
N THR A 62 -7.97 3.90 -2.73
CA THR A 62 -7.86 2.88 -1.69
C THR A 62 -8.46 1.55 -2.16
N THR A 63 -9.60 1.61 -2.86
CA THR A 63 -10.25 0.46 -3.51
C THR A 63 -9.34 -0.25 -4.50
N ALA A 64 -8.61 0.51 -5.33
CA ALA A 64 -7.72 -0.07 -6.33
C ALA A 64 -6.55 -0.82 -5.67
N LEU A 65 -6.02 -0.29 -4.56
CA LEU A 65 -4.99 -0.95 -3.77
C LEU A 65 -5.52 -2.18 -3.03
N GLN A 66 -6.74 -2.13 -2.49
CA GLN A 66 -7.40 -3.28 -1.87
C GLN A 66 -7.67 -4.40 -2.88
N THR A 67 -8.18 -4.07 -4.07
CA THR A 67 -8.39 -5.03 -5.15
C THR A 67 -7.08 -5.69 -5.57
N LYS A 68 -6.01 -4.91 -5.78
CA LYS A 68 -4.68 -5.47 -6.07
C LYS A 68 -4.16 -6.36 -4.94
N LEU A 69 -4.35 -5.96 -3.68
CA LEU A 69 -3.92 -6.77 -2.55
C LEU A 69 -4.71 -8.09 -2.48
N ASN A 70 -6.02 -8.05 -2.71
CA ASN A 70 -6.88 -9.23 -2.75
C ASN A 70 -6.51 -10.17 -3.90
N ASP A 71 -6.21 -9.64 -5.08
CA ASP A 71 -5.74 -10.40 -6.24
C ASP A 71 -4.47 -11.20 -5.92
N VAL A 72 -3.48 -10.54 -5.31
CA VAL A 72 -2.23 -11.18 -4.86
C VAL A 72 -2.47 -12.24 -3.79
N LEU A 73 -3.47 -12.07 -2.94
CA LEU A 73 -3.80 -13.05 -1.91
C LEU A 73 -4.62 -14.23 -2.46
N ALA A 74 -5.42 -13.99 -3.50
CA ALA A 74 -6.15 -15.03 -4.21
C ALA A 74 -5.23 -15.85 -5.13
N ASP A 75 -4.15 -15.24 -5.61
CA ASP A 75 -3.10 -15.92 -6.37
C ASP A 75 -2.21 -16.76 -5.43
N ALA A 76 -2.41 -18.08 -5.47
CA ALA A 76 -1.65 -19.04 -4.68
C ALA A 76 -0.15 -19.09 -5.02
N THR A 77 0.26 -18.54 -6.17
CA THR A 77 1.66 -18.50 -6.61
C THR A 77 2.34 -17.17 -6.30
N ALA A 78 1.58 -16.07 -6.23
CA ALA A 78 2.11 -14.73 -5.99
C ALA A 78 2.12 -14.38 -4.49
N THR A 79 3.22 -14.67 -3.80
CA THR A 79 3.37 -14.25 -2.39
C THR A 79 3.59 -12.73 -2.24
N THR A 80 4.02 -12.08 -3.33
CA THR A 80 4.36 -10.65 -3.38
C THR A 80 4.03 -10.07 -4.75
N ALA A 81 3.49 -8.84 -4.78
CA ALA A 81 3.42 -8.03 -5.99
C ALA A 81 3.79 -6.59 -5.70
N SER A 82 3.90 -5.76 -6.74
CA SER A 82 4.06 -4.33 -6.60
C SER A 82 2.96 -3.54 -7.32
N ALA A 83 2.61 -2.40 -6.73
CA ALA A 83 1.67 -1.43 -7.26
C ALA A 83 2.37 -0.10 -7.43
N MET A 84 2.44 0.35 -8.67
CA MET A 84 2.91 1.67 -9.04
C MET A 84 1.82 2.70 -8.75
N LEU A 85 2.14 3.68 -7.90
CA LEU A 85 1.29 4.80 -7.53
C LEU A 85 1.49 5.95 -8.50
N SER A 86 0.43 6.71 -8.76
CA SER A 86 0.48 7.92 -9.59
C SER A 86 0.87 9.15 -8.77
N TYR A 87 1.42 10.19 -9.40
CA TYR A 87 1.56 11.49 -8.74
C TYR A 87 0.18 12.11 -8.49
N VAL A 88 0.06 12.83 -7.38
CA VAL A 88 -1.17 13.53 -6.96
C VAL A 88 -1.02 15.03 -7.15
#